data_AF-A0A7W0W0P4-F1
#
_entry.id   AF-A0A7W0W0P4-F1
#
_cell.length_a   1.000
_cell.length_b   1.000
_cell.length_c   1.000
_cell.angle_alpha   90.00
_cell.angle_beta   90.00
_cell.angle_gamma   90.00
#
_symmetry.space_group_name_H-M   'P 1'
#
loop_
_entity.id
_entity.type
_entity.pdbx_description
1 polymer ?
#
loop_
_entity_poly.entity_id
_entity_poly.type
_entity_poly.pdbx_seq_one_letter_code
_entity_poly.pdbx_strand_id
1 'polypeptide(L)'
;TDLVSRRPRTSPARRVIELAQLALGRLYYERDQPSKAIDSYLLVDRHSDLWPDALYEVAWVYVKAKQFDKALRALELLSLSDPTSEKTPTVRILEGNLRIRKAQLVRNAQITGTVDADAEDPSVEYEKAAAVFRETHDGYYPSYEALTRMLDSASADPADYLAQLAGRASNVFQAAPPIPEAAAQYLREEPEVQRAVANQADLGTITAHLTEAEATIARLEGVLAADDKTVVYPGLSSRRSRIGQIQNDLITIRNQVADQQIALIAPSGELYQLTQNRKTLAQTYSSMPNPENTYLALVGEARVKFDEIDEATIDVSAAIDSTQAMAVALRKYVNDVPVEGQTPVPEEQRTQINSELVTTAGEAFAIANELNELRREITLGRDLAGVGDESVKRAREIRSNLKTAQDNEHRLLAGFAAASKDSGKSKKLAALGDRAARIAEQLEQTEQQVDTIVDGAMSQARVTIAEARRNVDMYKSELAEYELESRAVGGTILAGSFKNVKAKFYDVIVRTDVGAIDVVWAQKEDADDDLKRLNLSRQREIKQLTDEFKDILDAAQAPVPATPGTVTPPPAPTAPSGSPDKGAGGARVSPGAEIPKAPTTPTVRPDNETKQPAPKGGSK
;
A
#
# COMPACT_ATOMS: atom_id res chain seq x y z
N THR A 1 36.67 -19.14 8.85
CA THR A 1 36.25 -19.45 10.24
C THR A 1 36.41 -18.27 11.18
N ASP A 2 37.43 -17.41 11.03
CA ASP A 2 37.71 -16.28 11.95
C ASP A 2 36.68 -15.12 11.98
N LEU A 3 35.81 -15.02 10.97
CA LEU A 3 34.73 -14.03 10.93
C LEU A 3 33.50 -14.45 11.75
N VAL A 4 33.23 -15.75 11.80
CA VAL A 4 32.02 -16.32 12.41
C VAL A 4 32.15 -16.45 13.94
N SER A 5 33.38 -16.50 14.45
CA SER A 5 33.70 -16.57 15.89
C SER A 5 33.63 -15.21 16.62
N ARG A 6 33.42 -14.10 15.91
CA ARG A 6 33.39 -12.75 16.49
C ARG A 6 31.99 -12.41 17.01
N ARG A 7 31.89 -11.82 18.20
CA ARG A 7 30.60 -11.32 18.71
C ARG A 7 30.15 -10.09 17.90
N PRO A 8 28.95 -10.09 17.29
CA PRO A 8 28.44 -8.93 16.57
C PRO A 8 28.19 -7.78 17.55
N ARG A 9 28.63 -6.57 17.18
CA ARG A 9 28.41 -5.33 17.95
C ARG A 9 27.32 -4.42 17.38
N THR A 10 26.93 -4.66 16.12
CA THR A 10 25.93 -3.87 15.38
C THR A 10 25.00 -4.78 14.59
N SER A 11 23.80 -4.31 14.24
CA SER A 11 22.83 -5.07 13.42
C SER A 11 23.41 -5.50 12.06
N PRO A 12 24.09 -4.62 11.28
CA PRO A 12 24.75 -5.04 10.04
C PRO A 12 25.84 -6.10 10.25
N ALA A 13 26.62 -6.01 11.33
CA ALA A 13 27.65 -7.00 11.64
C ALA A 13 27.05 -8.38 11.97
N ARG A 14 25.89 -8.42 12.63
CA ARG A 14 25.14 -9.66 12.88
C ARG A 14 24.69 -10.30 11.56
N ARG A 15 24.10 -9.52 10.65
CA ARG A 15 23.67 -10.02 9.33
C ARG A 15 24.82 -10.59 8.51
N VAL A 16 26.00 -9.96 8.53
CA VAL A 16 27.19 -10.49 7.83
C VAL A 16 27.63 -11.86 8.41
N ILE A 17 27.57 -12.03 9.74
CA ILE A 17 27.90 -13.30 10.38
C ILE A 17 26.88 -14.37 10.00
N GLU A 18 25.60 -14.05 10.01
CA GLU A 18 24.52 -14.99 9.64
C GLU A 18 24.59 -15.39 8.16
N LEU A 19 24.92 -14.47 7.25
CA LEU A 19 25.22 -14.79 5.85
C LEU A 19 26.44 -15.71 5.72
N ALA A 20 27.47 -15.49 6.52
CA ALA A 20 28.64 -16.37 6.54
C ALA A 20 28.30 -17.77 7.08
N GLN A 21 27.35 -17.88 8.02
CA GLN A 21 26.83 -19.16 8.51
C GLN A 21 26.01 -19.92 7.46
N LEU A 22 25.13 -19.23 6.72
CA LEU A 22 24.44 -19.80 5.56
C LEU A 22 25.45 -20.34 4.53
N ALA A 23 26.43 -19.53 4.14
CA ALA A 23 27.45 -19.94 3.18
C ALA A 23 28.26 -21.14 3.68
N LEU A 24 28.57 -21.20 4.97
CA LEU A 24 29.26 -22.32 5.59
C LEU A 24 28.41 -23.60 5.58
N GLY A 25 27.12 -23.48 5.88
CA GLY A 25 26.15 -24.57 5.77
C GLY A 25 26.09 -25.15 4.36
N ARG A 26 26.02 -24.29 3.33
CA ARG A 26 26.02 -24.70 1.91
C ARG A 26 27.29 -25.45 1.54
N LEU A 27 28.45 -24.95 1.97
CA LEU A 27 29.74 -25.63 1.75
C LEU A 27 29.81 -27.01 2.42
N TYR A 28 29.24 -27.17 3.63
CA TYR A 28 29.19 -28.48 4.28
C TYR A 28 28.18 -29.43 3.63
N TYR A 29 27.08 -28.90 3.12
CA TYR A 29 26.10 -29.67 2.36
C TYR A 29 26.69 -30.25 1.06
N GLU A 30 27.45 -29.44 0.32
CA GLU A 30 28.18 -29.87 -0.89
C GLU A 30 29.31 -30.86 -0.60
N ARG A 31 29.86 -30.83 0.62
CA ARG A 31 30.92 -31.74 1.08
C ARG A 31 30.41 -33.04 1.72
N ASP A 32 29.12 -33.33 1.59
CA ASP A 32 28.47 -34.50 2.21
C ASP A 32 28.65 -34.56 3.74
N GLN A 33 28.67 -33.42 4.42
CA GLN A 33 28.78 -33.32 5.89
C GLN A 33 27.48 -32.80 6.51
N PRO A 34 26.39 -33.61 6.58
CA PRO A 34 25.06 -33.14 6.96
C PRO A 34 24.99 -32.59 8.39
N SER A 35 25.68 -33.21 9.36
CA SER A 35 25.67 -32.75 10.75
C SER A 35 26.23 -31.32 10.88
N LYS A 36 27.38 -31.04 10.25
CA LYS A 36 28.00 -29.71 10.30
C LYS A 36 27.21 -28.66 9.51
N ALA A 37 26.54 -29.07 8.44
CA ALA A 37 25.65 -28.20 7.69
C ALA A 37 24.47 -27.75 8.56
N ILE A 38 23.81 -28.71 9.23
CA ILE A 38 22.70 -28.43 10.14
C ILE A 38 23.15 -27.51 11.28
N ASP A 39 24.28 -27.82 11.93
CA ASP A 39 24.81 -26.97 13.01
C ASP A 39 25.05 -25.53 12.55
N SER A 40 25.56 -25.35 11.32
CA SER A 40 25.82 -24.02 10.78
C SER A 40 24.52 -23.24 10.50
N TYR A 41 23.50 -23.91 9.96
CA TYR A 41 22.21 -23.28 9.71
C TYR A 41 21.41 -22.97 10.98
N LEU A 42 21.46 -23.85 12.00
CA LEU A 42 20.78 -23.64 13.28
C LEU A 42 21.41 -22.51 14.14
N LEU A 43 22.58 -22.01 13.75
CA LEU A 43 23.21 -20.84 14.38
C LEU A 43 22.64 -19.50 13.90
N VAL A 44 21.80 -19.50 12.87
CA VAL A 44 21.04 -18.31 12.44
C VAL A 44 19.95 -18.02 13.48
N ASP A 45 19.84 -16.77 13.92
CA ASP A 45 18.84 -16.36 14.92
C ASP A 45 17.41 -16.50 14.36
N ARG A 46 16.45 -16.95 15.18
CA ARG A 46 15.04 -17.13 14.74
C ARG A 46 14.36 -15.82 14.36
N HIS A 47 14.84 -14.69 14.86
CA HIS A 47 14.32 -13.36 14.51
C HIS A 47 15.08 -12.74 13.33
N SER A 48 16.06 -13.44 12.76
CA SER A 48 16.75 -13.00 11.55
C SER A 48 15.83 -13.18 10.35
N ASP A 49 15.91 -12.22 9.42
CA ASP A 49 15.28 -12.31 8.11
C ASP A 49 15.90 -13.41 7.22
N LEU A 50 17.04 -14.00 7.63
CA LEU A 50 17.64 -15.19 6.98
C LEU A 50 17.14 -16.51 7.55
N TRP A 51 16.37 -16.49 8.63
CA TRP A 51 15.89 -17.71 9.28
C TRP A 51 15.03 -18.60 8.36
N PRO A 52 14.10 -18.05 7.55
CA PRO A 52 13.34 -18.85 6.59
C PRO A 52 14.25 -19.58 5.58
N ASP A 53 15.28 -18.90 5.07
CA ASP A 53 16.27 -19.48 4.15
C ASP A 53 17.06 -20.61 4.81
N ALA A 54 17.49 -20.41 6.06
CA ALA A 54 18.20 -21.42 6.84
C ALA A 54 17.34 -22.66 7.08
N LEU A 55 16.06 -22.50 7.43
CA LEU A 55 15.12 -23.62 7.62
C LEU A 55 14.87 -24.39 6.33
N TYR A 56 14.71 -23.68 5.21
CA TYR A 56 14.54 -24.30 3.90
C TYR A 56 15.76 -25.16 3.53
N GLU A 57 16.97 -24.65 3.74
CA GLU A 57 18.20 -25.38 3.46
C GLU A 57 18.42 -26.56 4.41
N VAL A 58 18.08 -26.41 5.70
CA VAL A 58 18.08 -27.51 6.69
C VAL A 58 17.16 -28.64 6.27
N ALA A 59 15.97 -28.34 5.74
CA ALA A 59 15.06 -29.36 5.22
C ALA A 59 15.75 -30.19 4.13
N TRP A 60 16.41 -29.55 3.15
CA TRP A 60 17.18 -30.26 2.12
C TRP A 60 18.33 -31.12 2.67
N VAL A 61 19.03 -30.66 3.72
CA VAL A 61 20.04 -31.50 4.39
C VAL A 61 19.41 -32.76 4.99
N TYR A 62 18.26 -32.64 5.64
CA TYR A 62 17.53 -33.80 6.17
C TYR A 62 17.02 -34.74 5.08
N VAL A 63 16.55 -34.20 3.94
CA VAL A 63 16.16 -35.00 2.77
C VAL A 63 17.33 -35.82 2.25
N LYS A 64 18.51 -35.19 2.10
CA LYS A 64 19.74 -35.88 1.67
C LYS A 64 20.17 -36.97 2.67
N ALA A 65 19.97 -36.73 3.97
CA ALA A 65 20.22 -37.69 5.03
C ALA A 65 19.11 -38.76 5.20
N LYS A 66 18.07 -38.78 4.35
CA LYS A 66 16.88 -39.66 4.45
C LYS A 66 16.12 -39.55 5.77
N GLN A 67 16.23 -38.43 6.48
CA GLN A 67 15.53 -38.15 7.74
C GLN A 67 14.22 -37.40 7.47
N PHE A 68 13.25 -38.09 6.85
CA PHE A 68 12.03 -37.45 6.34
C PHE A 68 11.18 -36.78 7.43
N ASP A 69 11.04 -37.36 8.62
CA ASP A 69 10.27 -36.73 9.71
C ASP A 69 10.87 -35.44 10.23
N LYS A 70 12.20 -35.29 10.14
CA LYS A 70 12.87 -34.03 10.52
C LYS A 70 12.79 -33.00 9.39
N ALA A 71 12.85 -33.46 8.14
CA ALA A 71 12.64 -32.61 6.98
C ALA A 71 11.21 -32.02 6.97
N LEU A 72 10.18 -32.85 7.17
CA LEU A 72 8.78 -32.42 7.23
C LEU A 72 8.56 -31.39 8.35
N ARG A 73 9.05 -31.65 9.56
CA ARG A 73 8.98 -30.68 10.68
C ARG A 73 9.66 -29.35 10.37
N ALA A 74 10.78 -29.36 9.66
CA ALA A 74 11.46 -28.13 9.25
C ALA A 74 10.63 -27.32 8.24
N LEU A 75 9.96 -28.00 7.29
CA LEU A 75 9.07 -27.37 6.31
C LEU A 75 7.77 -26.85 6.96
N GLU A 76 7.18 -27.61 7.88
CA GLU A 76 6.01 -27.18 8.66
C GLU A 76 6.33 -25.92 9.49
N LEU A 77 7.49 -25.91 10.15
CA LEU A 77 7.96 -24.74 10.89
C LEU A 77 8.19 -23.54 9.97
N LEU A 78 8.75 -23.76 8.78
CA LEU A 78 8.94 -22.72 7.77
C LEU A 78 7.59 -22.13 7.33
N SER A 79 6.63 -22.97 6.95
CA SER A 79 5.29 -22.54 6.53
C SER A 79 4.51 -21.86 7.65
N LEU A 80 4.78 -22.18 8.92
CA LEU A 80 4.18 -21.50 10.07
C LEU A 80 4.87 -20.16 10.38
N SER A 81 6.19 -20.07 10.18
CA SER A 81 6.97 -18.87 10.46
C SER A 81 6.78 -17.77 9.42
N ASP A 82 6.58 -18.14 8.15
CA ASP A 82 6.33 -17.22 7.06
C ASP A 82 5.24 -17.78 6.13
N PRO A 83 3.95 -17.71 6.55
CA PRO A 83 2.84 -18.24 5.74
C PRO A 83 2.67 -17.51 4.41
N THR A 84 3.10 -16.25 4.34
CA THR A 84 2.92 -15.36 3.19
C THR A 84 4.10 -15.37 2.21
N SER A 85 5.14 -16.15 2.47
CA SER A 85 6.34 -16.23 1.63
C SER A 85 6.04 -16.62 0.18
N GLU A 86 6.77 -16.05 -0.78
CA GLU A 86 6.82 -16.58 -2.15
C GLU A 86 7.30 -18.04 -2.22
N LYS A 87 7.99 -18.52 -1.17
CA LYS A 87 8.50 -19.89 -1.11
C LYS A 87 7.44 -20.89 -0.64
N THR A 88 6.35 -20.43 -0.01
CA THR A 88 5.31 -21.28 0.57
C THR A 88 4.76 -22.34 -0.40
N PRO A 89 4.35 -22.02 -1.65
CA PRO A 89 3.86 -23.05 -2.55
C PRO A 89 4.93 -24.08 -2.91
N THR A 90 6.17 -23.65 -3.12
CA THR A 90 7.30 -24.57 -3.40
C THR A 90 7.59 -25.47 -2.20
N VAL A 91 7.48 -24.93 -0.98
CA VAL A 91 7.65 -25.66 0.28
C VAL A 91 6.56 -26.72 0.45
N ARG A 92 5.29 -26.38 0.19
CA ARG A 92 4.18 -27.32 0.24
C ARG A 92 4.28 -28.43 -0.82
N ILE A 93 4.68 -28.08 -2.04
CA ILE A 93 4.96 -29.08 -3.09
C ILE A 93 6.08 -30.03 -2.66
N LEU A 94 7.15 -29.50 -2.06
CA LEU A 94 8.24 -30.32 -1.52
C LEU A 94 7.73 -31.21 -0.38
N GLU A 95 6.90 -30.69 0.52
CA GLU A 95 6.28 -31.47 1.60
C GLU A 95 5.51 -32.67 1.05
N GLY A 96 4.62 -32.46 0.06
CA GLY A 96 3.89 -33.54 -0.60
C GLY A 96 4.82 -34.60 -1.20
N ASN A 97 5.88 -34.18 -1.90
CA ASN A 97 6.89 -35.08 -2.47
C ASN A 97 7.64 -35.88 -1.40
N LEU A 98 7.93 -35.28 -0.25
CA LEU A 98 8.60 -35.97 0.87
C LEU A 98 7.68 -36.96 1.56
N ARG A 99 6.38 -36.68 1.66
CA ARG A 99 5.38 -37.61 2.18
C ARG A 99 5.25 -38.86 1.31
N ILE A 100 5.26 -38.72 -0.02
CA ILE A 100 5.34 -39.87 -0.96
C ILE A 100 6.58 -40.73 -0.65
N ARG A 101 7.76 -40.11 -0.55
CA ARG A 101 9.01 -40.84 -0.28
C ARG A 101 9.02 -41.50 1.11
N LYS A 102 8.40 -40.85 2.11
CA LYS A 102 8.25 -41.42 3.45
C LYS A 102 7.34 -42.67 3.39
N ALA A 103 6.20 -42.60 2.71
CA ALA A 103 5.31 -43.75 2.53
C ALA A 103 6.05 -44.96 1.91
N GLN A 104 6.81 -44.73 0.83
CA GLN A 104 7.63 -45.76 0.19
C GLN A 104 8.71 -46.33 1.12
N LEU A 105 9.35 -45.49 1.96
CA LEU A 105 10.35 -45.96 2.93
C LEU A 105 9.71 -46.85 4.01
N VAL A 106 8.57 -46.42 4.55
CA VAL A 106 7.82 -47.19 5.56
C VAL A 106 7.37 -48.53 4.99
N ARG A 107 6.83 -48.53 3.76
CA ARG A 107 6.47 -49.77 3.06
C ARG A 107 7.67 -50.70 2.87
N ASN A 108 8.80 -50.18 2.41
CA ASN A 108 10.00 -50.98 2.22
C ASN A 108 10.46 -51.61 3.55
N ALA A 109 10.41 -50.86 4.65
CA ALA A 109 10.70 -51.39 5.99
C ALA A 109 9.72 -52.49 6.41
N GLN A 110 8.42 -52.36 6.06
CA GLN A 110 7.39 -53.39 6.24
C GLN A 110 7.69 -54.67 5.48
N ILE A 111 8.18 -54.55 4.24
CA ILE A 111 8.53 -55.72 3.42
C ILE A 111 9.79 -56.41 3.95
N THR A 112 10.80 -55.66 4.41
CA THR A 112 12.07 -56.21 4.91
C THR A 112 11.99 -56.75 6.34
N GLY A 113 10.85 -56.62 7.02
CA GLY A 113 10.65 -57.11 8.38
C GLY A 113 11.46 -56.35 9.44
N THR A 114 11.90 -55.13 9.13
CA THR A 114 12.66 -54.24 10.03
C THR A 114 11.72 -53.27 10.76
N VAL A 115 10.50 -53.71 11.05
CA VAL A 115 9.40 -52.85 11.50
C VAL A 115 9.37 -52.75 13.02
N ASP A 116 9.29 -51.52 13.53
CA ASP A 116 8.84 -51.25 14.89
C ASP A 116 7.31 -51.47 14.97
N ALA A 117 6.81 -52.11 16.02
CA ALA A 117 5.40 -52.54 16.16
C ALA A 117 4.34 -51.41 16.03
N ASP A 118 4.76 -50.14 16.06
CA ASP A 118 3.93 -48.93 15.98
C ASP A 118 4.04 -48.17 14.64
N ALA A 119 4.62 -48.78 13.59
CA ALA A 119 4.81 -48.10 12.30
C ALA A 119 3.47 -47.73 11.63
N GLU A 120 3.28 -46.45 11.32
CA GLU A 120 2.10 -45.92 10.60
C GLU A 120 1.90 -46.62 9.24
N ASP A 121 0.65 -46.78 8.82
CA ASP A 121 0.31 -47.32 7.50
C ASP A 121 0.79 -46.36 6.39
N PRO A 122 1.57 -46.81 5.38
CA PRO A 122 1.93 -46.02 4.22
C PRO A 122 0.76 -45.28 3.54
N SER A 123 -0.46 -45.84 3.61
CA SER A 123 -1.67 -45.21 3.06
C SER A 123 -1.93 -43.81 3.63
N VAL A 124 -1.68 -43.62 4.93
CA VAL A 124 -1.88 -42.36 5.65
C VAL A 124 -0.96 -41.26 5.12
N GLU A 125 0.30 -41.58 4.83
CA GLU A 125 1.24 -40.60 4.27
C GLU A 125 0.91 -40.25 2.82
N TYR A 126 0.38 -41.19 2.03
CA TYR A 126 -0.15 -40.88 0.70
C TYR A 126 -1.39 -39.97 0.74
N GLU A 127 -2.32 -40.20 1.66
CA GLU A 127 -3.49 -39.33 1.86
C GLU A 127 -3.08 -37.91 2.26
N LYS A 128 -2.13 -37.77 3.20
CA LYS A 128 -1.56 -36.48 3.59
C LYS A 128 -0.86 -35.80 2.41
N ALA A 129 -0.10 -36.54 1.59
CA ALA A 129 0.53 -35.99 0.38
C ALA A 129 -0.51 -35.44 -0.61
N ALA A 130 -1.56 -36.23 -0.89
CA ALA A 130 -2.64 -35.82 -1.80
C ALA A 130 -3.40 -34.58 -1.27
N ALA A 131 -3.63 -34.49 0.04
CA ALA A 131 -4.25 -33.33 0.66
C ALA A 131 -3.41 -32.05 0.46
N VAL A 132 -2.11 -32.12 0.74
CA VAL A 132 -1.20 -30.97 0.58
C VAL A 132 -1.16 -30.47 -0.86
N PHE A 133 -1.09 -31.37 -1.85
CA PHE A 133 -1.12 -30.98 -3.27
C PHE A 133 -2.46 -30.31 -3.65
N ARG A 134 -3.59 -30.88 -3.21
CA ARG A 134 -4.92 -30.34 -3.49
C ARG A 134 -5.14 -28.97 -2.85
N GLU A 135 -4.83 -28.83 -1.57
CA GLU A 135 -4.96 -27.55 -0.86
C GLU A 135 -4.07 -26.46 -1.48
N THR A 136 -2.88 -26.84 -1.93
CA THR A 136 -1.98 -25.90 -2.61
C THR A 136 -2.53 -25.53 -3.99
N HIS A 137 -3.01 -26.49 -4.77
CA HIS A 137 -3.67 -26.22 -6.05
C HIS A 137 -4.84 -25.24 -5.88
N ASP A 138 -5.78 -25.57 -5.00
CA ASP A 138 -7.02 -24.82 -4.79
C ASP A 138 -6.78 -23.41 -4.23
N GLY A 139 -5.70 -23.23 -3.45
CA GLY A 139 -5.30 -21.92 -2.94
C GLY A 139 -4.78 -20.95 -4.01
N TYR A 140 -4.09 -21.44 -5.04
CA TYR A 140 -3.46 -20.59 -6.06
C TYR A 140 -4.22 -20.54 -7.39
N TYR A 141 -5.05 -21.55 -7.69
CA TYR A 141 -5.82 -21.64 -8.94
C TYR A 141 -6.71 -20.41 -9.22
N PRO A 142 -7.50 -19.89 -8.25
CA PRO A 142 -8.33 -18.70 -8.48
C PRO A 142 -7.53 -17.46 -8.86
N SER A 143 -6.34 -17.31 -8.25
CA SER A 143 -5.45 -16.17 -8.53
C SER A 143 -4.82 -16.26 -9.92
N TYR A 144 -4.44 -17.47 -10.36
CA TYR A 144 -3.97 -17.72 -11.71
C TYR A 144 -5.04 -17.43 -12.77
N GLU A 145 -6.28 -17.87 -12.54
CA GLU A 145 -7.38 -17.65 -13.46
C GLU A 145 -7.75 -16.16 -13.56
N ALA A 146 -7.77 -15.46 -12.43
CA ALA A 146 -7.99 -14.01 -12.38
C ALA A 146 -6.89 -13.24 -13.13
N LEU A 147 -5.61 -13.55 -12.90
CA LEU A 147 -4.49 -12.94 -13.65
C LEU A 147 -4.58 -13.23 -15.14
N THR A 148 -5.01 -14.43 -15.52
CA THR A 148 -5.22 -14.81 -16.91
C THR A 148 -6.31 -13.95 -17.55
N ARG A 149 -7.46 -13.81 -16.88
CA ARG A 149 -8.55 -12.93 -17.33
C ARG A 149 -8.11 -11.47 -17.47
N MET A 150 -7.31 -10.97 -16.52
CA MET A 150 -6.79 -9.60 -16.54
C MET A 150 -5.82 -9.34 -17.70
N LEU A 151 -4.94 -10.31 -18.01
CA LEU A 151 -4.01 -10.22 -19.14
C LEU A 151 -4.70 -10.38 -20.50
N ASP A 152 -5.76 -11.18 -20.57
CA ASP A 152 -6.49 -11.47 -21.80
C ASP A 152 -7.57 -10.40 -22.10
N SER A 153 -8.08 -9.72 -21.07
CA SER A 153 -8.97 -8.56 -21.24
C SER A 153 -8.17 -7.38 -21.79
N ALA A 154 -8.22 -7.18 -23.11
CA ALA A 154 -7.60 -6.06 -23.83
C ALA A 154 -8.11 -4.65 -23.42
N SER A 155 -8.92 -4.55 -22.37
CA SER A 155 -9.62 -3.34 -21.94
C SER A 155 -9.09 -2.69 -20.66
N ALA A 156 -8.16 -3.31 -19.93
CA ALA A 156 -7.60 -2.74 -18.70
C ALA A 156 -6.15 -2.29 -18.93
N ASP A 157 -5.88 -0.99 -18.79
CA ASP A 157 -4.52 -0.45 -18.83
C ASP A 157 -3.76 -0.97 -17.60
N PRO A 158 -2.64 -1.71 -17.76
CA PRO A 158 -1.82 -2.18 -16.65
C PRO A 158 -1.44 -1.07 -15.67
N ALA A 159 -1.38 0.19 -16.12
CA ALA A 159 -1.08 1.31 -15.26
C ALA A 159 -2.17 1.63 -14.23
N ASP A 160 -3.44 1.27 -14.47
CA ASP A 160 -4.55 1.48 -13.52
C ASP A 160 -4.38 0.63 -12.25
N TYR A 161 -3.68 -0.50 -12.37
CA TYR A 161 -3.39 -1.41 -11.26
C TYR A 161 -2.21 -0.96 -10.40
N LEU A 162 -1.36 -0.04 -10.87
CA LEU A 162 -0.28 0.51 -10.04
C LEU A 162 -0.82 1.35 -8.88
N ALA A 163 -1.91 2.07 -9.11
CA ALA A 163 -2.57 2.84 -8.06
C ALA A 163 -3.13 1.92 -6.94
N GLN A 164 -3.57 0.70 -7.28
CA GLN A 164 -3.95 -0.33 -6.31
C GLN A 164 -2.76 -0.76 -5.45
N LEU A 165 -1.65 -1.10 -6.09
CA LEU A 165 -0.47 -1.64 -5.42
C LEU A 165 0.23 -0.61 -4.53
N ALA A 166 0.18 0.66 -4.89
CA ALA A 166 0.78 1.76 -4.13
C ALA A 166 0.05 2.12 -2.83
N GLY A 167 -1.04 1.44 -2.47
CA GLY A 167 -1.79 1.70 -1.24
C GLY A 167 -2.50 3.06 -1.18
N ARG A 168 -2.32 3.92 -2.19
CA ARG A 168 -3.10 5.15 -2.41
C ARG A 168 -4.56 4.90 -2.76
N ALA A 169 -4.89 3.67 -3.08
CA ALA A 169 -6.26 3.22 -3.25
C ALA A 169 -7.02 3.09 -1.92
N SER A 170 -6.66 3.86 -0.87
CA SER A 170 -7.44 3.90 0.35
C SER A 170 -8.87 4.37 0.07
N ASN A 171 -9.10 5.17 -1.00
CA ASN A 171 -10.42 5.66 -1.40
C ASN A 171 -10.82 5.29 -2.86
N VAL A 172 -11.37 4.08 -3.03
CA VAL A 172 -12.70 3.72 -3.63
C VAL A 172 -12.98 3.83 -5.14
N PHE A 173 -12.25 4.56 -6.00
CA PHE A 173 -12.67 4.70 -7.41
C PHE A 173 -11.75 4.02 -8.41
N GLN A 174 -11.81 2.70 -8.47
CA GLN A 174 -11.24 1.95 -9.58
C GLN A 174 -12.34 1.32 -10.41
N ALA A 175 -12.30 1.58 -11.71
CA ALA A 175 -13.03 0.83 -12.73
C ALA A 175 -12.43 -0.57 -12.92
N ALA A 176 -11.16 -0.75 -12.57
CA ALA A 176 -10.46 -2.02 -12.67
C ALA A 176 -10.83 -2.96 -11.50
N PRO A 177 -11.06 -4.26 -11.75
CA PRO A 177 -11.28 -5.26 -10.71
C PRO A 177 -10.07 -5.32 -9.75
N PRO A 178 -10.25 -5.64 -8.46
CA PRO A 178 -9.14 -5.75 -7.52
C PRO A 178 -8.22 -6.91 -7.89
N ILE A 179 -6.90 -6.71 -7.78
CA ILE A 179 -5.92 -7.80 -7.92
C ILE A 179 -6.14 -8.80 -6.76
N PRO A 180 -6.19 -10.13 -7.03
CA PRO A 180 -6.25 -11.14 -5.97
C PRO A 180 -5.09 -10.98 -4.98
N GLU A 181 -5.35 -11.15 -3.68
CA GLU A 181 -4.35 -10.84 -2.64
C GLU A 181 -3.05 -11.66 -2.82
N ALA A 182 -3.15 -12.93 -3.19
CA ALA A 182 -1.96 -13.75 -3.47
C ALA A 182 -1.14 -13.21 -4.65
N ALA A 183 -1.79 -12.70 -5.70
CA ALA A 183 -1.08 -12.06 -6.82
C ALA A 183 -0.49 -10.71 -6.41
N ALA A 184 -1.22 -9.92 -5.61
CA ALA A 184 -0.76 -8.62 -5.14
C ALA A 184 0.49 -8.74 -4.26
N GLN A 185 0.59 -9.79 -3.44
CA GLN A 185 1.79 -10.07 -2.62
C GLN A 185 3.02 -10.31 -3.49
N TYR A 186 2.95 -11.23 -4.46
CA TYR A 186 4.07 -11.51 -5.37
C TYR A 186 4.45 -10.26 -6.19
N LEU A 187 3.46 -9.48 -6.64
CA LEU A 187 3.75 -8.24 -7.37
C LEU A 187 4.44 -7.20 -6.48
N ARG A 188 4.09 -7.09 -5.19
CA ARG A 188 4.75 -6.16 -4.26
C ARG A 188 6.19 -6.57 -3.92
N GLU A 189 6.54 -7.85 -4.04
CA GLU A 189 7.90 -8.33 -3.79
C GLU A 189 8.84 -8.14 -5.00
N GLU A 190 8.29 -7.99 -6.21
CA GLU A 190 9.09 -7.73 -7.42
C GLU A 190 9.79 -6.35 -7.35
N PRO A 191 11.12 -6.27 -7.48
CA PRO A 191 11.88 -5.04 -7.25
C PRO A 191 11.60 -3.94 -8.30
N GLU A 192 11.14 -4.32 -9.49
CA GLU A 192 10.73 -3.36 -10.52
C GLU A 192 9.39 -2.72 -10.18
N VAL A 193 8.44 -3.50 -9.65
CA VAL A 193 7.13 -3.01 -9.21
C VAL A 193 7.29 -2.12 -7.98
N GLN A 194 8.14 -2.49 -7.02
CA GLN A 194 8.44 -1.64 -5.85
C GLN A 194 8.94 -0.25 -6.26
N ARG A 195 9.83 -0.18 -7.25
CA ARG A 195 10.33 1.10 -7.78
C ARG A 195 9.23 1.88 -8.49
N ALA A 196 8.40 1.23 -9.31
CA ALA A 196 7.27 1.88 -9.96
C ALA A 196 6.25 2.41 -8.95
N VAL A 197 5.95 1.64 -7.89
CA VAL A 197 5.07 2.03 -6.79
C VAL A 197 5.65 3.21 -6.02
N ALA A 198 6.95 3.20 -5.71
CA ALA A 198 7.62 4.31 -5.02
C ALA A 198 7.59 5.60 -5.87
N ASN A 199 7.92 5.51 -7.16
CA ASN A 199 7.83 6.66 -8.07
C ASN A 199 6.40 7.20 -8.13
N GLN A 200 5.40 6.30 -8.21
CA GLN A 200 4.02 6.70 -8.14
C GLN A 200 3.76 7.42 -6.81
N ALA A 201 4.19 6.85 -5.67
CA ALA A 201 4.10 7.38 -4.30
C ALA A 201 4.76 8.78 -4.11
N ASP A 202 5.80 9.09 -4.89
CA ASP A 202 6.41 10.41 -4.92
C ASP A 202 5.59 11.40 -5.76
N LEU A 203 5.12 11.01 -6.95
CA LEU A 203 4.35 11.89 -7.85
C LEU A 203 3.09 12.46 -7.18
N GLY A 204 2.32 11.62 -6.51
CA GLY A 204 1.15 12.09 -5.75
C GLY A 204 1.47 12.82 -4.43
N THR A 205 2.69 12.69 -3.90
CA THR A 205 3.15 13.62 -2.85
C THR A 205 3.39 15.01 -3.46
N ILE A 206 3.97 15.06 -4.65
CA ILE A 206 4.15 16.30 -5.42
C ILE A 206 2.79 16.92 -5.80
N THR A 207 1.81 16.13 -6.26
CA THR A 207 0.46 16.66 -6.54
C THR A 207 -0.20 17.26 -5.30
N ALA A 208 -0.07 16.59 -4.14
CA ALA A 208 -0.60 17.10 -2.88
C ALA A 208 0.08 18.43 -2.49
N HIS A 209 1.41 18.53 -2.59
CA HIS A 209 2.13 19.77 -2.31
C HIS A 209 1.80 20.89 -3.29
N LEU A 210 1.60 20.58 -4.57
CA LEU A 210 1.20 21.59 -5.56
C LEU A 210 -0.23 22.10 -5.29
N THR A 211 -1.17 21.22 -4.96
CA THR A 211 -2.55 21.65 -4.62
C THR A 211 -2.59 22.46 -3.33
N GLU A 212 -1.78 22.12 -2.32
CA GLU A 212 -1.60 22.92 -1.11
C GLU A 212 -0.97 24.29 -1.41
N ALA A 213 0.05 24.33 -2.27
CA ALA A 213 0.69 25.57 -2.69
C ALA A 213 -0.29 26.49 -3.43
N GLU A 214 -1.13 25.95 -4.32
CA GLU A 214 -2.18 26.71 -5.00
C GLU A 214 -3.23 27.26 -4.05
N ALA A 215 -3.71 26.43 -3.12
CA ALA A 215 -4.67 26.87 -2.12
C ALA A 215 -4.08 28.01 -1.27
N THR A 216 -2.80 27.92 -0.92
CA THR A 216 -2.08 28.96 -0.18
C THR A 216 -1.92 30.23 -1.01
N ILE A 217 -1.55 30.13 -2.30
CA ILE A 217 -1.45 31.26 -3.21
C ILE A 217 -2.80 31.95 -3.36
N ALA A 218 -3.88 31.20 -3.62
CA ALA A 218 -5.23 31.74 -3.77
C ALA A 218 -5.70 32.47 -2.50
N ARG A 219 -5.40 31.89 -1.33
CA ARG A 219 -5.66 32.52 -0.02
C ARG A 219 -4.92 33.85 0.12
N LEU A 220 -3.63 33.89 -0.19
CA LEU A 220 -2.82 35.10 -0.13
C LEU A 220 -3.28 36.16 -1.14
N GLU A 221 -3.59 35.76 -2.38
CA GLU A 221 -4.15 36.66 -3.40
C GLU A 221 -5.48 37.26 -2.94
N GLY A 222 -6.37 36.46 -2.36
CA GLY A 222 -7.65 36.92 -1.82
C GLY A 222 -7.47 37.98 -0.73
N VAL A 223 -6.60 37.72 0.25
CA VAL A 223 -6.31 38.68 1.32
C VAL A 223 -5.66 39.97 0.78
N LEU A 224 -4.79 39.87 -0.24
CA LEU A 224 -4.15 41.03 -0.86
C LEU A 224 -5.08 41.85 -1.78
N ALA A 225 -6.06 41.20 -2.40
CA ALA A 225 -7.06 41.85 -3.26
C ALA A 225 -8.05 42.68 -2.44
N ALA A 226 -8.27 42.28 -1.20
CA ALA A 226 -9.21 42.90 -0.29
C ALA A 226 -8.74 44.28 0.24
N ASP A 227 -7.51 44.69 -0.09
CA ASP A 227 -6.89 46.03 0.08
C ASP A 227 -6.94 46.62 1.50
N ASP A 228 -7.28 45.81 2.50
CA ASP A 228 -7.34 46.23 3.89
C ASP A 228 -6.02 45.94 4.61
N LYS A 229 -5.23 47.02 4.73
CA LYS A 229 -3.93 47.06 5.41
C LYS A 229 -3.98 46.54 6.85
N THR A 230 -5.16 46.45 7.47
CA THR A 230 -5.34 46.04 8.87
C THR A 230 -5.48 44.52 9.02
N VAL A 231 -5.95 43.81 7.98
CA VAL A 231 -6.15 42.36 8.00
C VAL A 231 -4.88 41.60 7.67
N VAL A 232 -4.07 42.11 6.74
CA VAL A 232 -2.82 41.47 6.28
C VAL A 232 -1.81 41.32 7.43
N TYR A 233 -1.82 42.24 8.40
CA TYR A 233 -0.90 42.26 9.53
C TYR A 233 -1.63 42.28 10.87
N PRO A 234 -2.00 41.12 11.44
CA PRO A 234 -2.75 41.04 12.70
C PRO A 234 -2.06 41.75 13.87
N GLY A 235 -0.73 41.66 13.95
CA GLY A 235 0.07 42.37 14.96
C GLY A 235 0.01 43.90 14.84
N LEU A 236 -0.30 44.41 13.64
CA LEU A 236 -0.51 45.84 13.41
C LEU A 236 -1.93 46.29 13.82
N SER A 237 -2.93 45.42 13.67
CA SER A 237 -4.32 45.72 14.06
C SER A 237 -4.44 46.13 15.53
N SER A 238 -3.87 45.35 16.44
CA SER A 238 -3.86 45.69 17.88
C SER A 238 -3.17 47.04 18.17
N ARG A 239 -2.05 47.31 17.48
CA ARG A 239 -1.30 48.57 17.64
C ARG A 239 -2.05 49.77 17.06
N ARG A 240 -2.69 49.62 15.90
CA ARG A 240 -3.55 50.64 15.29
C ARG A 240 -4.78 50.91 16.15
N SER A 241 -5.39 49.89 16.74
CA SER A 241 -6.47 50.06 17.70
C SER A 241 -6.02 50.90 18.91
N ARG A 242 -4.82 50.63 19.44
CA ARG A 242 -4.24 51.43 20.53
C ARG A 242 -3.96 52.87 20.12
N ILE A 243 -3.46 53.11 18.89
CA ILE A 243 -3.30 54.46 18.34
C ILE A 243 -4.65 55.17 18.23
N GLY A 244 -5.67 54.51 17.71
CA GLY A 244 -7.04 55.03 17.63
C GLY A 244 -7.64 55.38 18.99
N GLN A 245 -7.40 54.55 20.03
CA GLN A 245 -7.79 54.86 21.41
C GLN A 245 -7.11 56.14 21.91
N ILE A 246 -5.78 56.26 21.71
CA ILE A 246 -5.04 57.46 22.12
C ILE A 246 -5.54 58.69 21.36
N GLN A 247 -5.84 58.57 20.07
CA GLN A 247 -6.44 59.65 19.28
C GLN A 247 -7.82 60.06 19.82
N ASN A 248 -8.65 59.10 20.26
CA ASN A 248 -9.96 59.38 20.85
C ASN A 248 -9.85 60.13 22.18
N ASP A 249 -8.96 59.68 23.06
CA ASP A 249 -8.67 60.35 24.33
C ASP A 249 -8.17 61.77 24.07
N LEU A 250 -7.29 61.93 23.08
CA LEU A 250 -6.73 63.22 22.69
C LEU A 250 -7.80 64.16 22.14
N ILE A 251 -8.70 63.68 21.26
CA ILE A 251 -9.83 64.45 20.75
C ILE A 251 -10.70 64.94 21.92
N THR A 252 -10.96 64.09 22.90
CA THR A 252 -11.77 64.43 24.09
C THR A 252 -11.08 65.50 24.93
N ILE A 253 -9.79 65.34 25.23
CA ILE A 253 -8.99 66.32 25.96
C ILE A 253 -8.96 67.66 25.21
N ARG A 254 -8.74 67.65 23.90
CA ARG A 254 -8.69 68.85 23.07
C ARG A 254 -10.04 69.58 23.04
N ASN A 255 -11.14 68.85 22.97
CA ASN A 255 -12.49 69.44 23.08
C ASN A 255 -12.69 70.14 24.42
N GLN A 256 -12.33 69.49 25.53
CA GLN A 256 -12.45 70.06 26.88
C GLN A 256 -11.58 71.32 27.07
N VAL A 257 -10.35 71.30 26.56
CA VAL A 257 -9.43 72.45 26.60
C VAL A 257 -9.99 73.62 25.81
N ALA A 258 -10.50 73.37 24.60
CA ALA A 258 -11.13 74.40 23.77
C ALA A 258 -12.36 75.01 24.46
N ASP A 259 -13.24 74.18 25.01
CA ASP A 259 -14.43 74.65 25.74
C ASP A 259 -14.06 75.51 26.98
N GLN A 260 -13.01 75.11 27.73
CA GLN A 260 -12.50 75.90 28.87
C GLN A 260 -11.85 77.21 28.44
N GLN A 261 -11.17 77.26 27.29
CA GLN A 261 -10.59 78.50 26.76
C GLN A 261 -11.66 79.47 26.27
N ILE A 262 -12.68 78.97 25.57
CA ILE A 262 -13.80 79.79 25.08
C ILE A 262 -14.52 80.47 26.24
N ALA A 263 -14.70 79.80 27.38
CA ALA A 263 -15.31 80.39 28.57
C ALA A 263 -14.54 81.61 29.13
N LEU A 264 -13.25 81.76 28.81
CA LEU A 264 -12.38 82.83 29.29
C LEU A 264 -12.22 84.00 28.30
N ILE A 265 -12.72 83.87 27.07
CA ILE A 265 -12.51 84.81 25.96
C ILE A 265 -13.86 85.44 25.54
N ALA A 266 -13.85 86.67 25.01
CA ALA A 266 -15.05 87.31 24.50
C ALA A 266 -15.48 86.67 23.15
N PRO A 267 -16.79 86.42 22.93
CA PRO A 267 -17.26 85.78 21.71
C PRO A 267 -16.95 86.64 20.47
N SER A 268 -16.30 86.04 19.47
CA SER A 268 -16.09 86.64 18.14
C SER A 268 -16.84 85.84 17.07
N GLY A 269 -17.24 86.49 15.97
CA GLY A 269 -18.02 85.85 14.90
C GLY A 269 -17.28 84.69 14.22
N GLU A 270 -15.95 84.80 14.07
CA GLU A 270 -15.10 83.76 13.49
C GLU A 270 -14.87 82.59 14.45
N LEU A 271 -14.65 82.85 15.75
CA LEU A 271 -14.58 81.80 16.78
C LEU A 271 -15.89 81.02 16.86
N TYR A 272 -17.03 81.69 16.75
CA TYR A 272 -18.34 81.03 16.78
C TYR A 272 -18.49 80.01 15.66
N GLN A 273 -18.11 80.35 14.42
CA GLN A 273 -18.19 79.43 13.28
C GLN A 273 -17.28 78.21 13.45
N LEU A 274 -16.03 78.42 13.88
CA LEU A 274 -15.08 77.32 14.14
C LEU A 274 -15.56 76.41 15.29
N THR A 275 -16.12 77.00 16.35
CA THR A 275 -16.68 76.25 17.49
C THR A 275 -17.86 75.40 17.04
N GLN A 276 -18.77 75.94 16.23
CA GLN A 276 -19.90 75.17 15.71
C GLN A 276 -19.45 74.02 14.82
N ASN A 277 -18.49 74.25 13.92
CA ASN A 277 -17.93 73.21 13.06
C ASN A 277 -17.27 72.07 13.87
N ARG A 278 -16.49 72.38 14.91
CA ARG A 278 -15.94 71.36 15.80
C ARG A 278 -17.05 70.59 16.52
N LYS A 279 -18.07 71.28 17.05
CA LYS A 279 -19.14 70.65 17.82
C LYS A 279 -20.00 69.73 16.97
N THR A 280 -20.32 70.09 15.73
CA THR A 280 -21.05 69.22 14.80
C THR A 280 -20.23 67.99 14.45
N LEU A 281 -18.95 68.15 14.08
CA LEU A 281 -18.05 67.03 13.79
C LEU A 281 -17.84 66.11 15.01
N ALA A 282 -17.72 66.67 16.22
CA ALA A 282 -17.61 65.91 17.45
C ALA A 282 -18.88 65.12 17.77
N GLN A 283 -20.07 65.70 17.52
CA GLN A 283 -21.34 64.99 17.64
C GLN A 283 -21.44 63.84 16.65
N THR A 284 -21.14 64.08 15.36
CA THR A 284 -21.12 63.04 14.33
C THR A 284 -20.16 61.90 14.69
N TYR A 285 -18.99 62.22 15.23
CA TYR A 285 -18.03 61.22 15.69
C TYR A 285 -18.54 60.42 16.90
N SER A 286 -19.10 61.09 17.91
CA SER A 286 -19.64 60.43 19.11
C SER A 286 -20.86 59.56 18.86
N SER A 287 -21.63 59.84 17.81
CA SER A 287 -22.76 59.01 17.39
C SER A 287 -22.35 57.73 16.65
N MET A 288 -21.09 57.63 16.22
CA MET A 288 -20.59 56.41 15.61
C MET A 288 -20.25 55.37 16.68
N PRO A 289 -20.65 54.10 16.49
CA PRO A 289 -20.11 53.00 17.29
C PRO A 289 -18.58 53.02 17.25
N ASN A 290 -17.92 52.74 18.38
CA ASN A 290 -16.47 52.78 18.47
C ASN A 290 -15.87 51.80 17.44
N PRO A 291 -15.28 52.29 16.33
CA PRO A 291 -15.02 51.49 15.14
C PRO A 291 -14.01 50.38 15.41
N GLU A 292 -13.10 50.61 16.37
CA GLU A 292 -12.13 49.60 16.80
C GLU A 292 -12.76 48.44 17.59
N ASN A 293 -13.83 48.68 18.36
CA ASN A 293 -14.50 47.64 19.14
C ASN A 293 -15.53 46.87 18.29
N THR A 294 -16.23 47.57 17.38
CA THR A 294 -17.17 46.92 16.46
C THR A 294 -16.46 46.00 15.49
N TYR A 295 -15.28 46.39 15.00
CA TYR A 295 -14.46 45.55 14.13
C TYR A 295 -14.12 44.20 14.77
N LEU A 296 -13.60 44.18 15.99
CA LEU A 296 -13.24 42.94 16.69
C LEU A 296 -14.47 42.06 16.97
N ALA A 297 -15.61 42.66 17.30
CA ALA A 297 -16.86 41.94 17.53
C ALA A 297 -17.42 41.32 16.23
N LEU A 298 -17.42 42.07 15.13
CA LEU A 298 -17.86 41.63 13.80
C LEU A 298 -16.98 40.49 13.26
N VAL A 299 -15.66 40.61 13.40
CA VAL A 299 -14.71 39.54 13.03
C VAL A 299 -14.97 38.29 13.87
N GLY A 300 -15.21 38.46 15.18
CA GLY A 300 -15.55 37.36 16.07
C GLY A 300 -16.84 36.64 15.65
N GLU A 301 -17.91 37.38 15.38
CA GLU A 301 -19.19 36.82 14.95
C GLU A 301 -19.09 36.11 13.59
N ALA A 302 -18.39 36.71 12.63
CA ALA A 302 -18.17 36.11 11.32
C ALA A 302 -17.36 34.79 11.43
N ARG A 303 -16.32 34.76 12.28
CA ARG A 303 -15.53 33.55 12.51
C ARG A 303 -16.36 32.43 13.12
N VAL A 304 -17.22 32.72 14.10
CA VAL A 304 -18.13 31.71 14.69
C VAL A 304 -19.04 31.10 13.62
N LYS A 305 -19.62 31.92 12.73
CA LYS A 305 -20.44 31.40 11.62
C LYS A 305 -19.64 30.50 10.67
N PHE A 306 -18.39 30.85 10.37
CA PHE A 306 -17.54 29.98 9.55
C PHE A 306 -17.14 28.69 10.27
N ASP A 307 -16.89 28.74 11.59
CA ASP A 307 -16.60 27.56 12.40
C ASP A 307 -17.83 26.61 12.44
N GLU A 308 -19.05 27.14 12.53
CA GLU A 308 -20.29 26.34 12.44
C GLU A 308 -20.46 25.64 11.07
N ILE A 309 -20.12 26.32 9.97
CA ILE A 309 -20.17 25.72 8.63
C ILE A 309 -19.06 24.66 8.50
N ASP A 310 -17.86 24.93 9.02
CA ASP A 310 -16.74 23.98 9.00
C ASP A 310 -17.09 22.68 9.72
N GLU A 311 -17.74 22.76 10.89
CA GLU A 311 -18.26 21.61 11.63
C GLU A 311 -19.25 20.78 10.76
N ALA A 312 -20.18 21.43 10.07
CA ALA A 312 -21.09 20.75 9.14
C ALA A 312 -20.35 20.07 7.98
N THR A 313 -19.22 20.62 7.49
CA THR A 313 -18.42 19.95 6.46
C THR A 313 -17.71 18.70 6.97
N ILE A 314 -17.35 18.65 8.25
CA ILE A 314 -16.73 17.47 8.87
C ILE A 314 -17.75 16.32 8.91
N ASP A 315 -19.00 16.60 9.26
CA ASP A 315 -20.08 15.60 9.27
C ASP A 315 -20.35 15.01 7.88
N VAL A 316 -20.40 15.86 6.84
CA VAL A 316 -20.58 15.42 5.45
C VAL A 316 -19.38 14.58 5.00
N SER A 317 -18.16 14.96 5.35
CA SER A 317 -16.95 14.16 5.07
C SER A 317 -17.03 12.77 5.67
N ALA A 318 -17.42 12.67 6.95
CA ALA A 318 -17.56 11.38 7.63
C ALA A 318 -18.64 10.49 6.98
N ALA A 319 -19.74 11.09 6.51
CA ALA A 319 -20.76 10.36 5.75
C ALA A 319 -20.23 9.85 4.40
N ILE A 320 -19.44 10.65 3.68
CA ILE A 320 -18.78 10.24 2.43
C ILE A 320 -17.81 9.09 2.69
N ASP A 321 -16.96 9.17 3.70
CA ASP A 321 -15.99 8.11 4.02
C ASP A 321 -16.69 6.79 4.40
N SER A 322 -17.82 6.88 5.13
CA SER A 322 -18.65 5.72 5.48
C SER A 322 -19.28 5.06 4.25
N THR A 323 -19.90 5.84 3.36
CA THR A 323 -20.51 5.32 2.12
C THR A 323 -19.47 4.69 1.19
N GLN A 324 -18.27 5.28 1.13
CA GLN A 324 -17.12 4.74 0.44
C GLN A 324 -16.67 3.38 1.00
N ALA A 325 -16.52 3.26 2.33
CA ALA A 325 -16.16 2.00 2.98
C ALA A 325 -17.21 0.90 2.71
N MET A 326 -18.50 1.26 2.74
CA MET A 326 -19.59 0.34 2.39
C MET A 326 -19.52 -0.14 0.93
N ALA A 327 -19.22 0.76 -0.01
CA ALA A 327 -19.10 0.42 -1.43
C ALA A 327 -17.93 -0.57 -1.69
N VAL A 328 -16.79 -0.38 -1.02
CA VAL A 328 -15.64 -1.30 -1.10
C VAL A 328 -15.99 -2.66 -0.51
N ALA A 329 -16.63 -2.69 0.66
CA ALA A 329 -17.05 -3.93 1.31
C ALA A 329 -18.06 -4.72 0.45
N LEU A 330 -19.04 -4.04 -0.15
CA LEU A 330 -20.01 -4.65 -1.07
C LEU A 330 -19.32 -5.20 -2.33
N ARG A 331 -18.40 -4.44 -2.93
CA ARG A 331 -17.64 -4.90 -4.10
C ARG A 331 -16.79 -6.13 -3.79
N LYS A 332 -16.17 -6.19 -2.61
CA LYS A 332 -15.43 -7.36 -2.15
C LYS A 332 -16.36 -8.57 -2.01
N TYR A 333 -17.49 -8.39 -1.32
CA TYR A 333 -18.47 -9.45 -1.11
C TYR A 333 -19.03 -10.04 -2.41
N VAL A 334 -19.30 -9.20 -3.42
CA VAL A 334 -19.85 -9.64 -4.72
C VAL A 334 -18.84 -10.45 -5.54
N ASN A 335 -17.55 -10.14 -5.41
CA ASN A 335 -16.47 -10.69 -6.22
C ASN A 335 -15.73 -11.88 -5.55
N ASP A 336 -15.84 -12.04 -4.22
CA ASP A 336 -15.24 -13.17 -3.51
C ASP A 336 -15.96 -14.50 -3.86
N VAL A 337 -15.20 -15.61 -3.79
CA VAL A 337 -15.74 -16.97 -3.99
C VAL A 337 -16.63 -17.31 -2.78
N PRO A 338 -17.87 -17.78 -3.00
CA PRO A 338 -18.75 -18.12 -1.89
C PRO A 338 -18.10 -19.18 -0.99
N VAL A 339 -18.14 -18.93 0.32
CA VAL A 339 -17.72 -19.90 1.35
C VAL A 339 -18.69 -21.09 1.33
N GLU A 340 -18.20 -22.27 1.69
CA GLU A 340 -18.97 -23.53 1.73
C GLU A 340 -20.40 -23.32 2.29
N GLY A 341 -21.43 -23.52 1.45
CA GLY A 341 -22.84 -23.35 1.81
C GLY A 341 -23.51 -22.02 1.37
N GLN A 342 -22.79 -21.08 0.75
CA GLN A 342 -23.38 -19.88 0.17
C GLN A 342 -23.65 -20.04 -1.33
N THR A 343 -24.82 -19.58 -1.78
CA THR A 343 -25.15 -19.50 -3.21
C THR A 343 -24.31 -18.40 -3.87
N PRO A 344 -23.60 -18.67 -4.98
CA PRO A 344 -22.95 -17.63 -5.76
C PRO A 344 -23.98 -16.59 -6.21
N VAL A 345 -23.61 -15.31 -6.14
CA VAL A 345 -24.43 -14.24 -6.75
C VAL A 345 -24.51 -14.51 -8.26
N PRO A 346 -25.71 -14.57 -8.87
CA PRO A 346 -25.87 -14.74 -10.31
C PRO A 346 -25.05 -13.70 -11.09
N GLU A 347 -24.43 -14.08 -12.22
CA GLU A 347 -23.57 -13.17 -12.99
C GLU A 347 -24.29 -11.87 -13.40
N GLU A 348 -25.57 -11.95 -13.77
CA GLU A 348 -26.39 -10.78 -14.09
C GLU A 348 -26.48 -9.81 -12.90
N GLN A 349 -26.76 -10.31 -11.69
CA GLN A 349 -26.81 -9.49 -10.48
C GLN A 349 -25.44 -8.95 -10.10
N ARG A 350 -24.35 -9.71 -10.30
CA ARG A 350 -22.98 -9.23 -10.07
C ARG A 350 -22.65 -8.03 -10.94
N THR A 351 -22.96 -8.12 -12.23
CA THR A 351 -22.70 -7.01 -13.18
C THR A 351 -23.53 -5.76 -12.84
N GLN A 352 -24.80 -5.95 -12.46
CA GLN A 352 -25.68 -4.86 -12.05
C GLN A 352 -25.21 -4.18 -10.74
N ILE A 353 -24.88 -4.96 -9.71
CA ILE A 353 -24.39 -4.39 -8.44
C ILE A 353 -23.07 -3.65 -8.68
N ASN A 354 -22.17 -4.20 -9.48
CA ASN A 354 -20.90 -3.54 -9.79
C ASN A 354 -21.11 -2.22 -10.55
N SER A 355 -22.07 -2.12 -11.47
CA SER A 355 -22.35 -0.87 -12.20
C SER A 355 -23.02 0.19 -11.33
N GLU A 356 -23.96 -0.20 -10.47
CA GLU A 356 -24.59 0.69 -9.49
C GLU A 356 -23.57 1.19 -8.46
N LEU A 357 -22.67 0.31 -8.00
CA LEU A 357 -21.56 0.69 -7.13
C LEU A 357 -20.64 1.69 -7.80
N VAL A 358 -20.26 1.50 -9.07
CA VAL A 358 -19.43 2.47 -9.81
C VAL A 358 -20.12 3.83 -9.93
N THR A 359 -21.44 3.84 -10.14
CA THR A 359 -22.22 5.08 -10.29
C THR A 359 -22.30 5.85 -8.97
N THR A 360 -22.75 5.19 -7.90
CA THR A 360 -22.82 5.74 -6.53
C THR A 360 -21.45 6.26 -6.07
N ALA A 361 -20.41 5.52 -6.43
CA ALA A 361 -19.05 5.87 -6.18
C ALA A 361 -18.65 7.18 -6.91
N GLY A 362 -18.97 7.31 -8.20
CA GLY A 362 -18.77 8.55 -8.95
C GLY A 362 -19.51 9.76 -8.36
N GLU A 363 -20.73 9.58 -7.86
CA GLU A 363 -21.49 10.64 -7.18
C GLU A 363 -20.83 11.07 -5.86
N ALA A 364 -20.40 10.11 -5.03
CA ALA A 364 -19.69 10.41 -3.78
C ALA A 364 -18.37 11.18 -4.04
N PHE A 365 -17.68 10.90 -5.15
CA PHE A 365 -16.50 11.65 -5.56
C PHE A 365 -16.82 13.10 -5.94
N ALA A 366 -17.89 13.33 -6.70
CA ALA A 366 -18.32 14.67 -7.07
C ALA A 366 -18.63 15.52 -5.82
N ILE A 367 -19.37 14.94 -4.86
CA ILE A 367 -19.70 15.60 -3.59
C ILE A 367 -18.42 15.88 -2.78
N ALA A 368 -17.46 14.95 -2.74
CA ALA A 368 -16.18 15.16 -2.05
C ALA A 368 -15.39 16.33 -2.65
N ASN A 369 -15.40 16.50 -3.97
CA ASN A 369 -14.76 17.64 -4.63
C ASN A 369 -15.46 18.97 -4.31
N GLU A 370 -16.80 18.98 -4.33
CA GLU A 370 -17.58 20.15 -3.92
C GLU A 370 -17.32 20.52 -2.46
N LEU A 371 -17.22 19.52 -1.56
CA LEU A 371 -16.89 19.72 -0.15
C LEU A 371 -15.50 20.35 0.04
N ASN A 372 -14.51 19.86 -0.72
CA ASN A 372 -13.15 20.42 -0.69
C ASN A 372 -13.12 21.86 -1.20
N GLU A 373 -13.92 22.19 -2.23
CA GLU A 373 -14.06 23.57 -2.69
C GLU A 373 -14.73 24.45 -1.63
N LEU A 374 -15.81 23.97 -1.01
CA LEU A 374 -16.48 24.68 0.06
C LEU A 374 -15.55 24.94 1.26
N ARG A 375 -14.71 23.97 1.64
CA ARG A 375 -13.69 24.17 2.70
C ARG A 375 -12.66 25.23 2.32
N ARG A 376 -12.24 25.29 1.05
CA ARG A 376 -11.36 26.36 0.55
C ARG A 376 -12.05 27.72 0.66
N GLU A 377 -13.32 27.81 0.27
CA GLU A 377 -14.13 29.03 0.39
C GLU A 377 -14.36 29.45 1.84
N ILE A 378 -14.64 28.51 2.76
CA ILE A 378 -14.79 28.78 4.20
C ILE A 378 -13.48 29.33 4.78
N THR A 379 -12.35 28.71 4.44
CA THR A 379 -11.03 29.16 4.90
C THR A 379 -10.75 30.57 4.41
N LEU A 380 -10.98 30.82 3.11
CA LEU A 380 -10.83 32.15 2.52
C LEU A 380 -11.80 33.16 3.16
N GLY A 381 -13.06 32.80 3.34
CA GLY A 381 -14.09 33.63 3.98
C GLY A 381 -13.72 33.98 5.43
N ARG A 382 -13.16 33.03 6.17
CA ARG A 382 -12.64 33.23 7.53
C ARG A 382 -11.47 34.22 7.57
N ASP A 383 -10.60 34.20 6.57
CA ASP A 383 -9.48 35.14 6.46
C ASP A 383 -9.91 36.53 6.00
N LEU A 384 -10.92 36.58 5.13
CA LEU A 384 -11.53 37.82 4.66
C LEU A 384 -12.53 38.40 5.66
N ALA A 385 -12.87 37.67 6.71
CA ALA A 385 -13.80 38.13 7.75
C ALA A 385 -13.29 39.43 8.40
N GLY A 386 -14.04 40.51 8.19
CA GLY A 386 -13.72 41.85 8.67
C GLY A 386 -12.90 42.71 7.72
N VAL A 387 -12.53 42.23 6.53
CA VAL A 387 -11.89 43.07 5.52
C VAL A 387 -12.87 44.12 4.98
N GLY A 388 -12.45 45.38 4.93
CA GLY A 388 -13.09 46.39 4.09
C GLY A 388 -14.25 47.11 4.75
N ASP A 389 -14.31 47.11 6.09
CA ASP A 389 -15.36 47.80 6.82
C ASP A 389 -15.32 49.31 6.54
N GLU A 390 -16.31 49.77 5.77
CA GLU A 390 -16.48 51.17 5.39
C GLU A 390 -16.63 52.07 6.62
N SER A 391 -17.09 51.52 7.76
CA SER A 391 -17.20 52.25 9.01
C SER A 391 -15.84 52.68 9.57
N VAL A 392 -14.80 51.84 9.45
CA VAL A 392 -13.45 52.15 9.91
C VAL A 392 -12.82 53.23 9.03
N LYS A 393 -13.02 53.16 7.71
CA LYS A 393 -12.56 54.20 6.77
C LYS A 393 -13.24 55.55 7.05
N ARG A 394 -14.57 55.57 7.15
CA ARG A 394 -15.34 56.78 7.48
C ARG A 394 -14.94 57.37 8.84
N ALA A 395 -14.70 56.54 9.85
CA ALA A 395 -14.29 57.02 11.16
C ALA A 395 -12.89 57.65 11.15
N ARG A 396 -11.94 57.12 10.35
CA ARG A 396 -10.63 57.76 10.13
C ARG A 396 -10.77 59.12 9.45
N GLU A 397 -11.60 59.22 8.40
CA GLU A 397 -11.86 60.48 7.70
C GLU A 397 -12.43 61.55 8.65
N ILE A 398 -13.44 61.18 9.46
CA ILE A 398 -14.05 62.11 10.43
C ILE A 398 -13.04 62.53 11.51
N ARG A 399 -12.19 61.61 11.99
CA ARG A 399 -11.11 61.95 12.94
C ARG A 399 -10.14 62.98 12.35
N SER A 400 -9.73 62.81 11.10
CA SER A 400 -8.84 63.76 10.40
C SER A 400 -9.49 65.14 10.23
N ASN A 401 -10.76 65.17 9.82
CA ASN A 401 -11.53 66.40 9.70
C ASN A 401 -11.70 67.12 11.05
N LEU A 402 -11.98 66.35 12.12
CA LEU A 402 -12.13 66.87 13.47
C LEU A 402 -10.81 67.42 14.02
N LYS A 403 -9.68 66.73 13.81
CA LYS A 403 -8.34 67.24 14.16
C LYS A 403 -8.08 68.58 13.49
N THR A 404 -8.33 68.68 12.19
CA THR A 404 -8.12 69.92 11.43
C THR A 404 -8.97 71.07 11.96
N ALA A 405 -10.24 70.80 12.30
CA ALA A 405 -11.13 71.78 12.93
C ALA A 405 -10.60 72.22 14.32
N GLN A 406 -10.14 71.28 15.15
CA GLN A 406 -9.55 71.56 16.47
C GLN A 406 -8.23 72.34 16.36
N ASP A 407 -7.40 72.09 15.35
CA ASP A 407 -6.15 72.82 15.11
C ASP A 407 -6.43 74.28 14.72
N ASN A 408 -7.40 74.49 13.83
CA ASN A 408 -7.79 75.84 13.39
C ASN A 408 -8.38 76.66 14.54
N GLU A 409 -9.26 76.05 15.35
CA GLU A 409 -9.83 76.70 16.54
C GLU A 409 -8.77 76.99 17.61
N HIS A 410 -7.87 76.04 17.89
CA HIS A 410 -6.79 76.22 18.86
C HIS A 410 -5.82 77.34 18.47
N ARG A 411 -5.43 77.44 17.18
CA ARG A 411 -4.57 78.54 16.70
C ARG A 411 -5.21 79.90 16.96
N LEU A 412 -6.52 80.03 16.74
CA LEU A 412 -7.25 81.27 16.98
C LEU A 412 -7.36 81.57 18.48
N LEU A 413 -7.71 80.58 19.31
CA LEU A 413 -7.80 80.71 20.77
C LEU A 413 -6.45 81.07 21.42
N ALA A 414 -5.34 80.50 20.92
CA ALA A 414 -4.00 80.83 21.39
C ALA A 414 -3.65 82.31 21.12
N GLY A 415 -4.10 82.88 20.00
CA GLY A 415 -3.96 84.31 19.70
C GLY A 415 -4.67 85.22 20.71
N PHE A 416 -5.77 84.76 21.31
CA PHE A 416 -6.53 85.49 22.32
C PHE A 416 -6.05 85.26 23.77
N ALA A 417 -5.03 84.42 24.00
CA ALA A 417 -4.61 84.05 25.34
C ALA A 417 -4.16 85.23 26.22
N ALA A 418 -3.53 86.24 25.60
CA ALA A 418 -3.09 87.46 26.29
C ALA A 418 -4.26 88.42 26.63
N ALA A 419 -5.35 88.38 25.86
CA ALA A 419 -6.52 89.25 26.01
C ALA A 419 -7.67 88.62 26.82
N SER A 420 -7.42 87.47 27.46
CA SER A 420 -8.43 86.71 28.20
C SER A 420 -8.70 87.28 29.60
N LYS A 421 -9.87 86.94 30.18
CA LYS A 421 -10.27 87.33 31.54
C LYS A 421 -9.30 86.83 32.62
N ASP A 422 -8.63 85.70 32.39
CA ASP A 422 -7.62 85.11 33.28
C ASP A 422 -6.40 84.68 32.44
N SER A 423 -5.48 85.63 32.23
CA SER A 423 -4.29 85.42 31.40
C SER A 423 -3.42 84.26 31.88
N GLY A 424 -3.35 84.02 33.19
CA GLY A 424 -2.56 82.93 33.77
C GLY A 424 -3.13 81.55 33.44
N LYS A 425 -4.45 81.36 33.57
CA LYS A 425 -5.12 80.11 33.21
C LYS A 425 -5.16 79.89 31.70
N SER A 426 -5.44 80.94 30.92
CA SER A 426 -5.50 80.84 29.46
C SER A 426 -4.16 80.44 28.85
N LYS A 427 -3.04 80.99 29.35
CA LYS A 427 -1.68 80.57 28.94
C LYS A 427 -1.38 79.10 29.27
N LYS A 428 -1.80 78.60 30.43
CA LYS A 428 -1.63 77.17 30.79
C LYS A 428 -2.46 76.26 29.90
N LEU A 429 -3.70 76.63 29.59
CA LEU A 429 -4.56 75.89 28.67
C LEU A 429 -4.00 75.90 27.24
N ALA A 430 -3.48 77.03 26.78
CA ALA A 430 -2.83 77.13 25.47
C ALA A 430 -1.61 76.20 25.38
N ALA A 431 -0.75 76.19 26.40
CA ALA A 431 0.40 75.28 26.45
C ALA A 431 -0.01 73.79 26.47
N LEU A 432 -1.13 73.45 27.12
CA LEU A 432 -1.68 72.09 27.13
C LEU A 432 -2.26 71.71 25.76
N GLY A 433 -2.96 72.64 25.10
CA GLY A 433 -3.42 72.49 23.72
C GLY A 433 -2.26 72.30 22.73
N ASP A 434 -1.16 73.06 22.87
CA ASP A 434 0.05 72.91 22.04
C ASP A 434 0.74 71.55 22.26
N ARG A 435 0.71 71.02 23.48
CA ARG A 435 1.21 69.68 23.76
C ARG A 435 0.32 68.62 23.12
N ALA A 436 -1.00 68.78 23.23
CA ALA A 436 -1.96 67.86 22.62
C ALA A 436 -1.87 67.86 21.08
N ALA A 437 -1.75 69.03 20.46
CA ALA A 437 -1.56 69.17 19.02
C ALA A 437 -0.27 68.50 18.53
N ARG A 438 0.85 68.67 19.26
CA ARG A 438 2.12 67.98 18.95
C ARG A 438 2.01 66.45 19.03
N ILE A 439 1.31 65.92 20.04
CA ILE A 439 1.08 64.48 20.15
C ILE A 439 0.19 63.98 19.00
N ALA A 440 -0.85 64.73 18.62
CA ALA A 440 -1.71 64.39 17.49
C ALA A 440 -0.91 64.30 16.18
N GLU A 441 -0.05 65.29 15.93
CA GLU A 441 0.82 65.35 14.77
C GLU A 441 1.79 64.17 14.72
N GLN A 442 2.43 63.82 15.86
CA GLN A 442 3.34 62.68 15.94
C GLN A 442 2.63 61.34 15.68
N LEU A 443 1.40 61.16 16.17
CA LEU A 443 0.61 59.95 15.93
C LEU A 443 0.24 59.82 14.45
N GLU A 444 -0.17 60.91 13.81
CA GLU A 444 -0.50 60.91 12.38
C GLU A 444 0.73 60.62 11.50
N GLN A 445 1.87 61.24 11.80
CA GLN A 445 3.14 60.92 11.12
C GLN A 445 3.52 59.44 11.28
N THR A 446 3.30 58.88 12.47
CA THR A 446 3.55 57.45 12.73
C THR A 446 2.61 56.56 11.90
N GLU A 447 1.32 56.90 11.81
CA GLU A 447 0.36 56.17 10.97
C GLU A 447 0.71 56.24 9.48
N GLN A 448 1.11 57.41 8.97
CA GLN A 448 1.53 57.58 7.57
C GLN A 448 2.80 56.78 7.25
N GLN A 449 3.78 56.75 8.15
CA GLN A 449 4.99 55.95 8.00
C GLN A 449 4.66 54.45 7.97
N VAL A 450 3.79 54.00 8.88
CA VAL A 450 3.28 52.62 8.90
C VAL A 450 2.60 52.28 7.58
N ASP A 451 1.72 53.15 7.08
CA ASP A 451 1.00 52.92 5.82
C ASP A 451 1.95 52.81 4.63
N THR A 452 2.97 53.67 4.55
CA THR A 452 3.98 53.64 3.48
C THR A 452 4.78 52.33 3.50
N ILE A 453 5.19 51.87 4.69
CA ILE A 453 5.91 50.59 4.84
C ILE A 453 5.02 49.41 4.45
N VAL A 454 3.77 49.41 4.90
CA VAL A 454 2.81 48.35 4.57
C VAL A 454 2.55 48.32 3.06
N ASP A 455 2.38 49.47 2.40
CA ASP A 455 2.16 49.53 0.95
C ASP A 455 3.35 48.99 0.15
N GLY A 456 4.58 49.32 0.57
CA GLY A 456 5.80 48.75 -0.02
C GLY A 456 5.87 47.23 0.14
N ALA A 457 5.59 46.73 1.34
CA ALA A 457 5.58 45.29 1.62
C ALA A 457 4.46 44.55 0.86
N MET A 458 3.28 45.16 0.74
CA MET A 458 2.15 44.63 -0.05
C MET A 458 2.51 44.53 -1.54
N SER A 459 3.17 45.56 -2.09
CA SER A 459 3.65 45.54 -3.47
C SER A 459 4.68 44.43 -3.69
N GLN A 460 5.63 44.26 -2.77
CA GLN A 460 6.61 43.19 -2.85
C GLN A 460 5.94 41.80 -2.75
N ALA A 461 4.99 41.64 -1.82
CA ALA A 461 4.23 40.41 -1.66
C ALA A 461 3.48 40.04 -2.95
N ARG A 462 2.83 41.01 -3.61
CA ARG A 462 2.15 40.81 -4.90
C ARG A 462 3.10 40.28 -5.98
N VAL A 463 4.33 40.81 -6.05
CA VAL A 463 5.34 40.33 -7.01
C VAL A 463 5.76 38.90 -6.69
N THR A 464 6.07 38.60 -5.42
CA THR A 464 6.49 37.25 -5.02
C THR A 464 5.41 36.19 -5.23
N ILE A 465 4.14 36.55 -5.02
CA ILE A 465 3.01 35.64 -5.23
C ILE A 465 2.78 35.41 -6.73
N ALA A 466 2.90 36.45 -7.56
CA ALA A 466 2.82 36.31 -9.01
C ALA A 466 3.94 35.42 -9.57
N GLU A 467 5.15 35.50 -9.02
CA GLU A 467 6.26 34.60 -9.35
C GLU A 467 5.98 33.16 -8.88
N ALA A 468 5.51 32.98 -7.64
CA ALA A 468 5.16 31.67 -7.10
C ALA A 468 4.07 30.99 -7.94
N ARG A 469 3.04 31.73 -8.38
CA ARG A 469 1.99 31.21 -9.25
C ARG A 469 2.53 30.70 -10.59
N ARG A 470 3.39 31.47 -11.25
CA ARG A 470 4.05 31.03 -12.48
C ARG A 470 4.87 29.76 -12.27
N ASN A 471 5.59 29.66 -11.16
CA ASN A 471 6.37 28.46 -10.84
C ASN A 471 5.47 27.24 -10.63
N VAL A 472 4.36 27.40 -9.91
CA VAL A 472 3.38 26.33 -9.70
C VAL A 472 2.75 25.87 -11.03
N ASP A 473 2.38 26.81 -11.90
CA ASP A 473 1.87 26.49 -13.24
C ASP A 473 2.91 25.70 -14.07
N MET A 474 4.19 26.09 -14.02
CA MET A 474 5.26 25.34 -14.66
C MET A 474 5.43 23.93 -14.07
N TYR A 475 5.52 23.80 -12.74
CA TYR A 475 5.65 22.50 -12.09
C TYR A 475 4.47 21.58 -12.36
N LYS A 476 3.26 22.12 -12.52
CA LYS A 476 2.09 21.33 -12.95
C LYS A 476 2.25 20.77 -14.36
N SER A 477 2.74 21.58 -15.30
CA SER A 477 2.98 21.12 -16.66
C SER A 477 4.06 20.03 -16.72
N GLU A 478 5.14 20.19 -15.95
CA GLU A 478 6.22 19.21 -15.85
C GLU A 478 5.74 17.91 -15.15
N LEU A 479 4.93 18.04 -14.10
CA LEU A 479 4.33 16.91 -13.41
C LEU A 479 3.40 16.11 -14.33
N ALA A 480 2.60 16.76 -15.16
CA ALA A 480 1.72 16.07 -16.11
C ALA A 480 2.52 15.24 -17.15
N GLU A 481 3.70 15.73 -17.55
CA GLU A 481 4.62 14.98 -18.41
C GLU A 481 5.20 13.76 -17.69
N TYR A 482 5.71 13.94 -16.46
CA TYR A 482 6.22 12.82 -15.66
C TYR A 482 5.14 11.82 -15.27
N GLU A 483 3.90 12.24 -15.03
CA GLU A 483 2.78 11.34 -14.78
C GLU A 483 2.48 10.48 -16.00
N LEU A 484 2.49 11.06 -17.21
CA LEU A 484 2.27 10.31 -18.44
C LEU A 484 3.41 9.31 -18.70
N GLU A 485 4.66 9.75 -18.53
CA GLU A 485 5.84 8.89 -18.68
C GLU A 485 5.84 7.76 -17.64
N SER A 486 5.61 8.10 -16.37
CA SER A 486 5.51 7.13 -15.27
C SER A 486 4.39 6.13 -15.50
N ARG A 487 3.23 6.58 -16.00
CA ARG A 487 2.11 5.70 -16.36
C ARG A 487 2.51 4.73 -17.47
N ALA A 488 3.17 5.20 -18.52
CA ALA A 488 3.63 4.36 -19.62
C ALA A 488 4.69 3.33 -19.17
N VAL A 489 5.75 3.79 -18.50
CA VAL A 489 6.83 2.93 -18.00
C VAL A 489 6.29 1.94 -16.96
N GLY A 490 5.53 2.43 -15.99
CA GLY A 490 4.89 1.61 -14.97
C GLY A 490 3.95 0.57 -15.57
N GLY A 491 3.17 0.93 -16.59
CA GLY A 491 2.31 -0.02 -17.30
C GLY A 491 3.11 -1.14 -17.98
N THR A 492 4.24 -0.83 -18.61
CA THR A 492 5.12 -1.85 -19.20
C THR A 492 5.76 -2.78 -18.17
N ILE A 493 6.24 -2.21 -17.06
CA ILE A 493 6.81 -2.98 -15.93
C ILE A 493 5.74 -3.91 -15.38
N LEU A 494 4.56 -3.39 -15.07
CA LEU A 494 3.49 -4.18 -14.46
C LEU A 494 2.96 -5.27 -15.40
N ALA A 495 2.86 -5.00 -16.70
CA ALA A 495 2.50 -6.02 -17.69
C ALA A 495 3.56 -7.14 -17.75
N GLY A 496 4.85 -6.81 -17.65
CA GLY A 496 5.93 -7.77 -17.54
C GLY A 496 5.83 -8.60 -16.25
N SER A 497 5.65 -7.94 -15.11
CA SER A 497 5.51 -8.59 -13.81
C SER A 497 4.28 -9.48 -13.73
N PHE A 498 3.13 -9.09 -14.29
CA PHE A 498 1.94 -9.94 -14.37
C PHE A 498 2.20 -11.23 -15.16
N LYS A 499 2.93 -11.15 -16.28
CA LYS A 499 3.33 -12.36 -17.03
C LYS A 499 4.24 -13.26 -16.22
N ASN A 500 5.19 -12.69 -15.48
CA ASN A 500 6.10 -13.43 -14.62
C ASN A 500 5.36 -14.13 -13.46
N VAL A 501 4.47 -13.42 -12.76
CA VAL A 501 3.66 -13.98 -11.67
C VAL A 501 2.69 -15.04 -12.20
N LYS A 502 2.05 -14.80 -13.35
CA LYS A 502 1.22 -15.82 -14.02
C LYS A 502 2.02 -17.09 -14.32
N ALA A 503 3.25 -16.96 -14.83
CA ALA A 503 4.11 -18.11 -15.10
C ALA A 503 4.53 -18.85 -13.81
N LYS A 504 4.83 -18.12 -12.72
CA LYS A 504 5.09 -18.71 -11.39
C LYS A 504 3.88 -19.51 -10.90
N PHE A 505 2.67 -18.94 -10.95
CA PHE A 505 1.45 -19.66 -10.53
C PHE A 505 1.12 -20.85 -11.43
N TYR A 506 1.34 -20.74 -12.73
CA TYR A 506 1.20 -21.87 -13.66
C TYR A 506 2.13 -23.03 -13.27
N ASP A 507 3.41 -22.75 -12.99
CA ASP A 507 4.36 -23.78 -12.54
C ASP A 507 3.92 -24.42 -11.21
N VAL A 508 3.40 -23.63 -10.26
CA VAL A 508 2.84 -24.17 -9.00
C VAL A 508 1.67 -25.12 -9.28
N ILE A 509 0.70 -24.70 -10.08
CA ILE A 509 -0.50 -25.49 -10.41
C ILE A 509 -0.12 -26.79 -11.11
N VAL A 510 0.73 -26.70 -12.14
CA VAL A 510 1.18 -27.89 -12.89
C VAL A 510 1.94 -28.85 -11.98
N ARG A 511 2.81 -28.36 -11.09
CA ARG A 511 3.53 -29.22 -10.14
C ARG A 511 2.62 -29.86 -9.11
N THR A 512 1.58 -29.16 -8.65
CA THR A 512 0.59 -29.77 -7.74
C THR A 512 -0.22 -30.85 -8.44
N ASP A 513 -0.59 -30.66 -9.71
CA ASP A 513 -1.31 -31.67 -10.50
C ASP A 513 -0.44 -32.90 -10.76
N VAL A 514 0.82 -32.69 -11.16
CA VAL A 514 1.80 -33.77 -11.32
C VAL A 514 2.02 -34.49 -9.99
N GLY A 515 2.15 -33.77 -8.88
CA GLY A 515 2.29 -34.37 -7.55
C GLY A 515 1.09 -35.24 -7.16
N ALA A 516 -0.15 -34.80 -7.47
CA ALA A 516 -1.34 -35.61 -7.24
C ALA A 516 -1.34 -36.90 -8.10
N ILE A 517 -0.88 -36.81 -9.36
CA ILE A 517 -0.70 -37.98 -10.23
C ILE A 517 0.39 -38.91 -9.68
N ASP A 518 1.50 -38.36 -9.18
CA ASP A 518 2.61 -39.12 -8.61
C ASP A 518 2.18 -39.91 -7.37
N VAL A 519 1.30 -39.36 -6.52
CA VAL A 519 0.70 -40.11 -5.39
C VAL A 519 -0.05 -41.34 -5.90
N VAL A 520 -0.95 -41.15 -6.88
CA VAL A 520 -1.76 -42.24 -7.44
C VAL A 520 -0.87 -43.28 -8.13
N TRP A 521 0.18 -42.83 -8.82
CA TRP A 521 1.12 -43.72 -9.48
C TRP A 521 1.95 -44.52 -8.47
N ALA A 522 2.43 -43.90 -7.39
CA ALA A 522 3.15 -44.58 -6.31
C ALA A 522 2.27 -45.62 -5.60
N GLN A 523 1.02 -45.30 -5.30
CA GLN A 523 0.06 -46.27 -4.73
C GLN A 523 -0.17 -47.46 -5.68
N LYS A 524 -0.27 -47.19 -6.99
CA LYS A 524 -0.41 -48.24 -7.99
C LYS A 524 0.84 -49.12 -8.07
N GLU A 525 2.03 -48.52 -8.09
CA GLU A 525 3.31 -49.25 -8.12
C GLU A 525 3.42 -50.17 -6.89
N ASP A 526 3.06 -49.66 -5.71
CA ASP A 526 3.03 -50.45 -4.47
C ASP A 526 2.06 -51.64 -4.56
N ALA A 527 0.85 -51.42 -5.10
CA ALA A 527 -0.13 -52.48 -5.30
C ALA A 527 0.33 -53.53 -6.34
N ASP A 528 0.96 -53.09 -7.43
CA ASP A 528 1.53 -53.97 -8.46
C ASP A 528 2.66 -54.85 -7.88
N ASP A 529 3.51 -54.28 -7.03
CA ASP A 529 4.58 -55.01 -6.35
C ASP A 529 4.06 -55.99 -5.30
N ASP A 530 3.02 -55.62 -4.56
CA ASP A 530 2.33 -56.55 -3.67
C ASP A 530 1.73 -57.72 -4.43
N LEU A 531 1.07 -57.47 -5.56
CA LEU A 531 0.52 -58.51 -6.42
C LEU A 531 1.61 -59.46 -6.94
N LYS A 532 2.77 -58.93 -7.38
CA LYS A 532 3.92 -59.76 -7.76
C LYS A 532 4.41 -60.62 -6.59
N ARG A 533 4.54 -60.04 -5.40
CA ARG A 533 4.99 -60.75 -4.19
C ARG A 533 4.01 -61.86 -3.78
N LEU A 534 2.72 -61.57 -3.76
CA LEU A 534 1.65 -62.54 -3.47
C LEU A 534 1.59 -63.67 -4.51
N ASN A 535 1.81 -63.37 -5.79
CA ASN A 535 1.90 -64.42 -6.82
C ASN A 535 3.14 -65.29 -6.65
N LEU A 536 4.28 -64.71 -6.29
CA LEU A 536 5.51 -65.48 -5.99
C LEU A 536 5.34 -66.35 -4.73
N SER A 537 4.71 -65.83 -3.66
CA SER A 537 4.41 -66.63 -2.47
C SER A 537 3.45 -67.77 -2.79
N ARG A 538 2.36 -67.49 -3.51
CA ARG A 538 1.41 -68.52 -3.97
C ARG A 538 2.10 -69.59 -4.82
N GLN A 539 2.99 -69.21 -5.74
CA GLN A 539 3.75 -70.20 -6.54
C GLN A 539 4.68 -71.06 -5.67
N ARG A 540 5.31 -70.48 -4.64
CA ARG A 540 6.13 -71.22 -3.68
C ARG A 540 5.30 -72.18 -2.84
N GLU A 541 4.15 -71.73 -2.34
CA GLU A 541 3.20 -72.56 -1.59
C GLU A 541 2.66 -73.70 -2.44
N ILE A 542 2.27 -73.44 -3.70
CA ILE A 542 1.83 -74.49 -4.62
C ILE A 542 2.94 -75.51 -4.85
N LYS A 543 4.19 -75.06 -5.06
CA LYS A 543 5.34 -75.98 -5.20
C LYS A 543 5.55 -76.80 -3.93
N GLN A 544 5.55 -76.16 -2.76
CA GLN A 544 5.69 -76.83 -1.48
C GLN A 544 4.60 -77.87 -1.26
N LEU A 545 3.32 -77.52 -1.50
CA LEU A 545 2.20 -78.45 -1.41
C LEU A 545 2.32 -79.59 -2.42
N THR A 546 2.84 -79.33 -3.62
CA THR A 546 3.08 -80.36 -4.64
C THR A 546 4.20 -81.31 -4.20
N ASP A 547 5.28 -80.79 -3.62
CA ASP A 547 6.40 -81.56 -3.10
C ASP A 547 5.97 -82.38 -1.87
N GLU A 548 5.26 -81.79 -0.91
CA GLU A 548 4.68 -82.49 0.25
C GLU A 548 3.69 -83.59 -0.18
N PHE A 549 2.84 -83.32 -1.17
CA PHE A 549 1.92 -84.32 -1.72
C PHE A 549 2.66 -85.44 -2.46
N LYS A 550 3.73 -85.12 -3.18
CA LYS A 550 4.60 -86.09 -3.83
C LYS A 550 5.33 -86.97 -2.81
N ASP A 551 5.85 -86.40 -1.72
CA ASP A 551 6.49 -87.15 -0.64
C ASP A 551 5.50 -88.10 0.04
N ILE A 552 4.23 -87.71 0.20
CA ILE A 552 3.17 -88.61 0.69
C ILE A 552 2.88 -89.75 -0.30
N LEU A 553 2.85 -89.45 -1.60
CA LEU A 553 2.66 -90.45 -2.66
C LEU A 553 3.83 -91.44 -2.74
N ASP A 554 5.06 -90.95 -2.62
CA ASP A 554 6.28 -91.76 -2.61
C ASP A 554 6.39 -92.56 -1.29
N ALA A 555 5.96 -92.00 -0.15
CA ALA A 555 5.86 -92.73 1.12
C ALA A 555 4.75 -93.81 1.11
N ALA A 556 3.71 -93.64 0.28
CA ALA A 556 2.70 -94.67 0.02
C ALA A 556 3.21 -95.78 -0.93
N GLN A 557 4.39 -95.63 -1.54
CA GLN A 557 5.00 -96.61 -2.44
C GLN A 557 6.47 -96.93 -2.08
N ALA A 558 6.74 -97.91 -1.19
CA ALA A 558 7.78 -98.96 -1.31
C ALA A 558 8.08 -99.73 0.01
N PRO A 559 8.61 -100.99 0.02
CA PRO A 559 9.21 -101.74 -1.11
C PRO A 559 8.70 -103.18 -1.33
N VAL A 560 8.81 -103.68 -2.58
CA VAL A 560 8.96 -105.11 -2.90
C VAL A 560 10.32 -105.28 -3.62
N PRO A 561 11.16 -106.30 -3.30
CA PRO A 561 12.53 -106.39 -3.78
C PRO A 561 12.67 -106.97 -5.21
N ALA A 562 13.85 -106.78 -5.78
CA ALA A 562 14.15 -106.77 -7.22
C ALA A 562 14.65 -108.11 -7.87
N THR A 563 14.17 -108.35 -9.11
CA THR A 563 14.85 -108.90 -10.35
C THR A 563 15.33 -110.38 -10.44
N PRO A 564 15.66 -110.98 -11.63
CA PRO A 564 15.46 -110.63 -13.07
C PRO A 564 14.95 -111.79 -13.99
N GLY A 565 14.53 -111.51 -15.25
CA GLY A 565 14.37 -112.57 -16.28
C GLY A 565 13.74 -112.14 -17.61
N THR A 566 14.50 -112.30 -18.70
CA THR A 566 14.23 -112.25 -20.17
C THR A 566 12.82 -112.65 -20.64
N VAL A 567 12.22 -112.11 -21.72
CA VAL A 567 12.41 -112.47 -23.17
C VAL A 567 11.65 -111.47 -24.09
N THR A 568 12.18 -111.21 -25.29
CA THR A 568 11.55 -110.57 -26.50
C THR A 568 11.46 -111.62 -27.64
N PRO A 569 10.83 -111.41 -28.83
CA PRO A 569 9.65 -110.62 -29.32
C PRO A 569 8.79 -111.48 -30.34
N PRO A 570 8.23 -111.02 -31.50
CA PRO A 570 7.27 -109.95 -31.96
C PRO A 570 6.00 -110.58 -32.66
N PRO A 571 5.19 -109.97 -33.60
CA PRO A 571 5.10 -108.61 -34.19
C PRO A 571 3.68 -107.95 -34.29
N ALA A 572 3.63 -106.74 -34.87
CA ALA A 572 2.47 -105.87 -35.18
C ALA A 572 1.50 -106.44 -36.27
N PRO A 573 0.32 -105.84 -36.60
CA PRO A 573 0.22 -104.56 -37.35
C PRO A 573 -1.06 -103.65 -37.21
N THR A 574 -0.91 -102.38 -37.61
CA THR A 574 -1.83 -101.45 -38.34
C THR A 574 -3.27 -101.09 -37.89
N ALA A 575 -3.48 -99.80 -37.52
CA ALA A 575 -4.39 -98.74 -38.06
C ALA A 575 -5.88 -99.05 -38.47
N PRO A 576 -6.76 -98.03 -38.74
CA PRO A 576 -6.99 -96.68 -38.18
C PRO A 576 -8.51 -96.36 -37.95
N SER A 577 -8.80 -95.07 -37.67
CA SER A 577 -10.04 -94.32 -38.00
C SER A 577 -11.07 -94.09 -36.89
N GLY A 578 -11.54 -92.83 -36.82
CA GLY A 578 -12.81 -92.50 -36.17
C GLY A 578 -12.83 -91.21 -35.36
N SER A 579 -12.58 -90.04 -35.97
CA SER A 579 -13.30 -88.83 -35.53
C SER A 579 -14.78 -88.96 -35.92
N PRO A 580 -15.67 -88.34 -35.15
CA PRO A 580 -16.51 -87.31 -35.76
C PRO A 580 -16.52 -85.99 -34.97
N ASP A 581 -16.69 -84.97 -35.77
CA ASP A 581 -16.71 -83.53 -35.56
C ASP A 581 -18.09 -83.01 -35.06
N LYS A 582 -18.09 -81.73 -34.63
CA LYS A 582 -19.22 -80.78 -34.40
C LYS A 582 -19.98 -80.87 -33.06
N GLY A 583 -20.25 -79.78 -32.34
CA GLY A 583 -20.05 -78.32 -32.50
C GLY A 583 -20.11 -77.68 -31.10
N ALA A 584 -19.76 -76.41 -30.85
CA ALA A 584 -20.13 -75.20 -31.56
C ALA A 584 -19.08 -74.10 -31.35
N GLY A 585 -18.94 -73.23 -32.35
CA GLY A 585 -18.10 -72.04 -32.32
C GLY A 585 -18.81 -70.78 -31.82
N GLY A 586 -18.02 -69.70 -31.73
CA GLY A 586 -18.44 -68.33 -31.48
C GLY A 586 -17.38 -67.55 -30.70
N ALA A 587 -16.20 -67.27 -31.28
CA ALA A 587 -15.90 -66.06 -32.06
C ALA A 587 -15.23 -64.94 -31.21
N ARG A 588 -13.93 -64.75 -31.39
CA ARG A 588 -13.31 -63.41 -31.30
C ARG A 588 -12.05 -63.29 -32.18
N VAL A 589 -12.29 -62.69 -33.34
CA VAL A 589 -11.49 -61.79 -34.19
C VAL A 589 -10.02 -61.53 -33.80
N SER A 590 -9.11 -61.81 -34.74
CA SER A 590 -7.74 -61.22 -34.82
C SER A 590 -7.76 -59.94 -35.66
N PRO A 591 -6.84 -59.01 -35.40
CA PRO A 591 -5.77 -58.71 -36.37
C PRO A 591 -4.43 -58.48 -35.64
N GLY A 592 -3.26 -58.78 -36.19
CA GLY A 592 -2.68 -58.28 -37.43
C GLY A 592 -1.32 -57.69 -37.06
N ALA A 593 -0.25 -58.27 -37.57
CA ALA A 593 1.13 -57.87 -37.29
C ALA A 593 1.58 -56.77 -38.26
N GLU A 594 2.14 -55.68 -37.74
CA GLU A 594 3.09 -54.78 -38.42
C GLU A 594 3.94 -54.03 -37.36
N ILE A 595 5.22 -53.84 -37.69
CA ILE A 595 6.43 -53.55 -36.87
C ILE A 595 6.63 -51.99 -36.82
N PRO A 596 7.22 -51.30 -35.79
CA PRO A 596 8.67 -51.32 -35.57
C PRO A 596 9.31 -50.95 -34.21
N LYS A 597 10.54 -51.48 -34.07
CA LYS A 597 11.76 -51.04 -33.35
C LYS A 597 11.68 -49.95 -32.28
N ALA A 598 12.27 -50.29 -31.14
CA ALA A 598 12.68 -49.41 -30.05
C ALA A 598 13.60 -48.26 -30.50
N PRO A 599 13.41 -47.03 -30.00
CA PRO A 599 14.41 -45.99 -30.09
C PRO A 599 15.43 -46.10 -28.96
N THR A 600 16.68 -45.95 -29.40
CA THR A 600 17.94 -45.91 -28.67
C THR A 600 18.03 -44.77 -27.67
N THR A 601 18.66 -45.06 -26.53
CA THR A 601 19.21 -44.11 -25.56
C THR A 601 20.18 -43.12 -26.21
N PRO A 602 20.09 -41.80 -25.94
CA PRO A 602 21.15 -40.88 -26.31
C PRO A 602 22.24 -40.90 -25.22
N THR A 603 23.41 -41.41 -25.62
CA THR A 603 24.66 -41.27 -24.87
C THR A 603 25.23 -39.89 -25.17
N VAL A 604 25.29 -39.00 -24.18
CA VAL A 604 26.02 -37.72 -24.30
C VAL A 604 27.43 -37.93 -23.74
N ARG A 605 28.42 -37.84 -24.63
CA ARG A 605 29.84 -37.67 -24.29
C ARG A 605 30.16 -36.16 -24.19
N PRO A 606 31.18 -35.79 -23.40
CA PRO A 606 31.43 -34.42 -22.98
C PRO A 606 32.06 -33.54 -24.06
N ASP A 607 31.80 -32.24 -23.90
CA ASP A 607 32.14 -31.11 -24.76
C ASP A 607 33.62 -31.01 -25.14
N ASN A 608 33.84 -30.66 -26.41
CA ASN A 608 35.13 -30.27 -26.95
C ASN A 608 35.25 -28.74 -26.90
N GLU A 609 36.43 -28.30 -26.47
CA GLU A 609 36.87 -26.93 -26.25
C GLU A 609 36.60 -25.97 -27.43
N THR A 610 36.01 -24.81 -27.14
CA THR A 610 36.12 -23.63 -28.00
C THR A 610 36.76 -22.47 -27.24
N LYS A 611 37.98 -22.14 -27.69
CA LYS A 611 38.84 -21.02 -27.30
C LYS A 611 38.10 -19.68 -27.32
N GLN A 612 38.19 -18.93 -26.22
CA GLN A 612 38.05 -17.47 -26.21
C GLN A 612 39.33 -16.80 -26.74
N PRO A 613 39.25 -15.71 -27.53
CA PRO A 613 40.42 -14.91 -27.87
C PRO A 613 40.69 -13.86 -26.78
N ALA A 614 41.99 -13.70 -26.47
CA ALA A 614 42.54 -12.78 -25.48
C ALA A 614 42.34 -11.29 -25.83
N PRO A 615 42.33 -10.38 -24.84
CA PRO A 615 42.34 -8.94 -25.08
C PRO A 615 43.77 -8.47 -25.38
N LYS A 616 43.96 -7.79 -26.51
CA LYS A 616 45.19 -7.03 -26.78
C LYS A 616 45.12 -5.68 -26.08
N GLY A 617 46.05 -5.46 -25.14
CA GLY A 617 46.50 -4.12 -24.78
C GLY A 617 47.29 -3.50 -25.93
N GLY A 618 47.13 -2.18 -26.10
CA GLY A 618 47.83 -1.40 -27.11
C GLY A 618 47.64 0.09 -26.85
N SER A 619 48.61 0.67 -26.16
CA SER A 619 48.89 2.09 -25.95
C SER A 619 48.87 2.93 -27.24
N LYS A 620 48.19 4.07 -27.21
CA LYS A 620 48.72 5.42 -27.49
C LYS A 620 47.72 6.49 -27.07
#